data_AF-E4NQZ3-F1
#
_entry.id   AF-E4NQZ3-F1
#
_cell.length_a   1.000
_cell.length_b   1.000
_cell.length_c   1.000
_cell.angle_alpha   90.00
_cell.angle_beta   90.00
_cell.angle_gamma   90.00
#
_symmetry.space_group_name_H-M   'P 1'
#
loop_
_entity.id
_entity.type
_entity.pdbx_description
1 polymer ?
#
loop_
_entity_poly.entity_id
_entity_poly.type
_entity_poly.pdbx_seq_one_letter_code
_entity_poly.pdbx_strand_id
1 'polypeptide(L)'
;MMPGLASFISFPSAVPMLDAVLWVIAVIFYGIGDYVTTIAATSRPGARERNPFVRRLFDGIPVPPSMTFAAAKVTAFAFFVVGYATIGSSLLRPLIPGVVAAIGILVTIQNIRVLGVKS
;
A
#
# COMPACT_ATOMS: atom_id res chain seq x y z
N MET A 1 29.26 28.68 -33.53
CA MET A 1 28.96 28.59 -32.07
C MET A 1 27.48 28.31 -31.93
N MET A 2 27.08 27.06 -31.65
CA MET A 2 25.69 26.72 -31.33
C MET A 2 25.53 26.69 -29.80
N PRO A 3 24.54 27.37 -29.21
CA PRO A 3 24.26 27.23 -27.80
C PRO A 3 23.67 25.84 -27.55
N GLY A 4 24.24 25.13 -26.57
CA GLY A 4 23.88 23.77 -26.23
C GLY A 4 22.43 23.62 -25.74
N LEU A 5 21.73 22.67 -26.33
CA LEU A 5 20.43 22.11 -25.92
C LEU A 5 20.52 21.33 -24.58
N ALA A 6 21.24 21.83 -23.59
CA ALA A 6 21.48 21.14 -22.33
C ALA A 6 20.65 21.69 -21.14
N SER A 7 19.64 22.51 -21.41
CA SER A 7 18.75 23.10 -20.39
C SER A 7 17.42 22.36 -20.24
N PHE A 8 17.37 21.05 -20.46
CA PHE A 8 16.09 20.35 -20.58
C PHE A 8 15.53 19.68 -19.34
N ILE A 9 16.25 19.55 -18.22
CA ILE A 9 15.63 18.96 -17.02
C ILE A 9 16.17 19.57 -15.73
N SER A 10 15.70 20.77 -15.41
CA SER A 10 15.63 21.21 -14.01
C SER A 10 14.38 20.61 -13.39
N PHE A 11 14.50 19.57 -12.57
CA PHE A 11 13.38 19.11 -11.75
C PHE A 11 13.09 20.16 -10.67
N PRO A 12 11.91 20.80 -10.68
CA PRO A 12 11.60 21.79 -9.67
C PRO A 12 11.37 21.11 -8.32
N SER A 13 11.43 21.91 -7.26
CA SER A 13 11.19 21.66 -5.82
C SER A 13 9.85 20.98 -5.44
N ALA A 14 9.21 20.27 -6.37
CA ALA A 14 7.90 19.63 -6.25
C ALA A 14 7.92 18.24 -5.57
N VAL A 15 9.09 17.77 -5.12
CA VAL A 15 9.26 16.45 -4.48
C VAL A 15 8.49 16.29 -3.15
N PRO A 16 8.29 17.30 -2.29
CA PRO A 16 7.62 17.09 -0.98
C PRO A 16 6.10 16.88 -1.05
N MET A 17 5.40 17.62 -1.92
CA MET A 17 3.93 17.61 -1.96
C MET A 17 3.39 16.35 -2.62
N LEU A 18 4.03 15.89 -3.70
CA LEU A 18 3.69 14.62 -4.34
C LEU A 18 3.88 13.46 -3.35
N ASP A 19 5.04 13.41 -2.68
CA ASP A 19 5.34 12.37 -1.71
C ASP A 19 4.29 12.35 -0.58
N ALA A 20 3.92 13.52 -0.06
CA ALA A 20 2.88 13.65 0.95
C ALA A 20 1.52 13.14 0.47
N VAL A 21 1.09 13.52 -0.74
CA VAL A 21 -0.18 13.04 -1.33
C VAL A 21 -0.16 11.53 -1.51
N LEU A 22 0.94 10.98 -2.05
CA LEU A 22 1.08 9.53 -2.25
C LEU A 22 1.07 8.77 -0.91
N TRP A 23 1.69 9.32 0.14
CA TRP A 23 1.62 8.75 1.49
C TRP A 23 0.20 8.78 2.07
N VAL A 24 -0.54 9.88 1.89
CA VAL A 24 -1.93 9.98 2.32
C VAL A 24 -2.78 8.92 1.60
N ILE A 25 -2.64 8.79 0.28
CA ILE A 25 -3.33 7.77 -0.51
C ILE A 25 -2.93 6.37 -0.04
N ALA A 26 -1.64 6.12 0.23
CA ALA A 26 -1.16 4.86 0.77
C ALA A 26 -1.79 4.54 2.13
N VAL A 27 -1.84 5.49 3.07
CA VAL A 27 -2.48 5.27 4.38
C VAL A 27 -3.97 4.96 4.21
N ILE A 28 -4.68 5.70 3.36
CA ILE A 28 -6.11 5.51 3.13
C ILE A 28 -6.39 4.14 2.49
N PHE A 29 -5.73 3.81 1.38
CA PHE A 29 -6.07 2.61 0.61
C PHE A 29 -5.29 1.38 1.05
N TYR A 30 -3.96 1.47 1.21
CA TYR A 30 -3.17 0.34 1.68
C TYR A 30 -3.34 0.13 3.19
N GLY A 31 -3.39 1.18 4.00
CA GLY A 31 -3.61 1.05 5.43
C GLY A 31 -5.04 0.66 5.76
N ILE A 32 -5.95 1.65 5.68
CA ILE A 32 -7.31 1.55 6.20
C ILE A 32 -8.21 0.71 5.29
N GLY A 33 -8.26 1.04 4.00
CA GLY A 33 -9.16 0.44 3.01
C GLY A 33 -8.94 -1.07 2.89
N ASP A 34 -7.73 -1.49 2.57
CA ASP A 34 -7.37 -2.91 2.49
C ASP A 34 -7.61 -3.63 3.83
N TYR A 35 -7.23 -3.03 4.96
CA TYR A 35 -7.49 -3.64 6.27
C TYR A 35 -8.97 -3.91 6.52
N VAL A 36 -9.81 -2.89 6.43
CA VAL A 36 -11.25 -2.99 6.71
C VAL A 36 -11.90 -3.96 5.73
N THR A 37 -11.56 -3.87 4.44
CA THR A 37 -12.20 -4.69 3.40
C THR A 37 -11.75 -6.14 3.44
N THR A 38 -10.48 -6.43 3.75
CA THR A 38 -9.97 -7.80 3.93
C THR A 38 -10.65 -8.45 5.13
N ILE A 39 -10.68 -7.79 6.28
CA ILE A 39 -11.32 -8.35 7.49
C ILE A 39 -12.82 -8.55 7.29
N ALA A 40 -13.51 -7.60 6.66
CA ALA A 40 -14.92 -7.76 6.31
C ALA A 40 -15.13 -8.95 5.37
N ALA A 41 -14.27 -9.15 4.37
CA ALA A 41 -14.38 -10.25 3.42
C ALA A 41 -14.12 -11.61 4.08
N THR A 42 -13.11 -11.69 4.95
CA THR A 42 -12.71 -12.93 5.61
C THR A 42 -13.62 -13.32 6.78
N SER A 43 -14.39 -12.37 7.32
CA SER A 43 -15.35 -12.63 8.41
C SER A 43 -16.67 -13.21 7.91
N ARG A 44 -16.87 -13.33 6.60
CA ARG A 44 -18.11 -13.91 6.03
C ARG A 44 -18.14 -15.44 6.19
N PRO A 45 -19.31 -16.02 6.52
CA PRO A 45 -19.48 -17.47 6.53
C PRO A 45 -19.10 -18.09 5.19
N GLY A 46 -18.25 -19.11 5.19
CA GLY A 46 -17.77 -19.78 3.98
C GLY A 46 -16.73 -19.00 3.16
N ALA A 47 -16.33 -17.80 3.59
CA ALA A 47 -15.23 -17.09 2.95
C ALA A 47 -13.90 -17.79 3.20
N ARG A 48 -13.12 -17.94 2.14
CA ARG A 48 -11.76 -18.46 2.22
C ARG A 48 -10.80 -17.47 1.58
N GLU A 49 -9.82 -17.03 2.36
CA GLU A 49 -8.75 -16.18 1.86
C GLU A 49 -8.02 -16.90 0.70
N ARG A 50 -7.94 -16.22 -0.44
CA ARG A 50 -7.32 -16.76 -1.66
C ARG A 50 -5.80 -16.68 -1.56
N ASN A 51 -5.28 -15.66 -0.89
CA ASN A 51 -3.85 -15.52 -0.72
C ASN A 51 -3.34 -16.59 0.27
N PRO A 52 -2.53 -17.57 -0.17
CA PRO A 52 -2.06 -18.64 0.70
C PRO A 52 -1.18 -18.12 1.85
N PHE A 53 -0.53 -16.98 1.67
CA PHE A 53 0.28 -16.35 2.71
C PHE A 53 -0.59 -15.77 3.83
N VAL A 54 -1.61 -14.98 3.48
CA VAL A 54 -2.55 -14.40 4.45
C VAL A 54 -3.35 -15.50 5.14
N ARG A 55 -3.74 -16.54 4.41
CA ARG A 55 -4.38 -17.72 5.00
C ARG A 55 -3.49 -18.41 6.04
N ARG A 56 -2.22 -18.69 5.71
CA ARG A 56 -1.26 -19.27 6.67
C ARG A 56 -1.07 -18.37 7.89
N LEU A 57 -1.07 -17.05 7.69
CA LEU A 57 -0.95 -16.08 8.77
C LEU A 57 -2.15 -16.17 9.74
N PHE A 58 -3.36 -16.33 9.21
CA PHE A 58 -4.58 -16.45 10.01
C PHE A 58 -4.71 -17.82 10.69
N ASP A 59 -4.36 -18.89 10.00
CA ASP A 59 -4.50 -20.26 10.50
C ASP A 59 -3.36 -20.65 11.46
N GLY A 60 -2.17 -20.05 11.30
CA GLY A 60 -0.95 -20.45 11.98
C GLY A 60 -0.67 -19.78 13.33
N ILE A 61 -1.41 -18.72 13.68
CA ILE A 61 -1.20 -17.94 14.90
C ILE A 61 -2.49 -17.94 15.72
N PRO A 62 -2.47 -18.32 17.02
CA PRO A 62 -3.66 -18.39 17.88
C PRO A 62 -4.10 -17.00 18.35
N VAL A 63 -4.27 -16.06 17.42
CA VAL A 63 -4.63 -14.66 17.63
C VAL A 63 -5.70 -14.29 16.58
N PRO A 64 -6.67 -13.41 16.90
CA PRO A 64 -7.70 -13.03 15.95
C PRO A 64 -7.12 -12.56 14.60
N PRO A 65 -7.68 -12.99 13.45
CA PRO A 65 -7.20 -12.60 12.12
C PRO A 65 -7.02 -11.08 11.93
N SER A 66 -7.89 -10.27 12.55
CA SER A 66 -7.79 -8.82 12.58
C SER A 66 -6.48 -8.31 13.18
N MET A 67 -6.10 -8.82 14.35
CA MET A 67 -4.86 -8.44 15.03
C MET A 67 -3.63 -8.91 14.26
N THR A 68 -3.64 -10.15 13.78
CA THR A 68 -2.51 -10.70 13.03
C THR A 68 -2.31 -9.97 11.70
N PHE A 69 -3.40 -9.62 11.00
CA PHE A 69 -3.34 -8.82 9.77
C PHE A 69 -2.87 -7.39 10.04
N ALA A 70 -3.37 -6.75 11.11
CA ALA A 70 -2.96 -5.42 11.51
C ALA A 70 -1.46 -5.37 11.82
N ALA A 71 -0.94 -6.35 12.58
CA ALA A 71 0.48 -6.45 12.87
C ALA A 71 1.31 -6.59 11.58
N ALA A 72 0.93 -7.50 10.68
CA ALA A 72 1.62 -7.68 9.41
C ALA A 72 1.63 -6.41 8.56
N LYS A 73 0.51 -5.67 8.51
CA LYS A 73 0.42 -4.38 7.81
C LYS A 73 1.29 -3.31 8.44
N VAL A 74 1.27 -3.16 9.77
CA VAL A 74 2.10 -2.17 10.46
C VAL A 74 3.58 -2.48 10.22
N THR A 75 3.98 -3.75 10.32
CA THR A 75 5.35 -4.17 10.03
C THR A 75 5.75 -3.86 8.58
N ALA A 76 4.93 -4.24 7.59
CA ALA A 76 5.20 -3.95 6.19
C ALA A 76 5.25 -2.45 5.89
N PHE A 77 4.31 -1.68 6.44
CA PHE A 77 4.25 -0.24 6.28
C PHE A 77 5.46 0.45 6.90
N ALA A 78 5.90 0.01 8.08
CA ALA A 78 7.12 0.49 8.71
C ALA A 78 8.35 0.24 7.83
N PHE A 79 8.46 -0.94 7.19
CA PHE A 79 9.54 -1.20 6.23
C PHE A 79 9.52 -0.23 5.04
N PHE A 80 8.35 0.10 4.50
CA PHE A 80 8.26 1.09 3.41
C PHE A 80 8.64 2.49 3.87
N VAL A 81 8.21 2.91 5.06
CA VAL A 81 8.57 4.22 5.64
C VAL A 81 10.07 4.31 5.90
N VAL A 82 10.67 3.28 6.49
CA VAL A 82 12.12 3.21 6.72
C VAL A 82 12.85 3.23 5.38
N GLY A 83 12.45 2.41 4.41
CA GLY A 83 13.04 2.39 3.07
C GLY A 83 12.98 3.78 2.41
N TYR A 84 11.83 4.44 2.46
CA TYR A 84 11.67 5.80 1.95
C TYR A 84 12.55 6.83 2.68
N ALA A 85 12.74 6.69 3.99
CA ALA A 85 13.61 7.57 4.78
C ALA A 85 15.09 7.39 4.43
N THR A 86 15.50 6.19 4.00
CA THR A 86 16.88 5.91 3.58
C THR A 86 17.20 6.41 2.17
N ILE A 87 16.19 6.67 1.33
CA ILE A 87 16.38 7.26 0.01
C ILE A 87 16.45 8.79 0.17
N GLY A 88 17.62 9.35 -0.17
CA GLY A 88 17.84 10.80 -0.22
C GLY A 88 16.96 11.51 -1.27
N SER A 89 17.29 12.74 -1.64
CA SER A 89 16.55 13.52 -2.65
C SER A 89 16.73 12.97 -4.07
N SER A 90 16.13 11.81 -4.34
CA SER A 90 16.14 11.10 -5.61
C SER A 90 14.78 11.21 -6.29
N LEU A 91 14.77 11.22 -7.63
CA LEU A 91 13.55 11.16 -8.44
C LEU A 91 12.79 9.85 -8.25
N LEU A 92 13.47 8.80 -7.76
CA LEU A 92 12.87 7.50 -7.48
C LEU A 92 12.16 7.46 -6.13
N ARG A 93 12.37 8.46 -5.27
CA ARG A 93 11.80 8.54 -3.92
C ARG A 93 10.25 8.44 -3.89
N PRO A 94 9.49 9.15 -4.76
CA PRO A 94 8.02 8.99 -4.84
C PRO A 94 7.55 7.60 -5.24
N LEU A 95 8.40 6.75 -5.85
CA LEU A 95 7.99 5.42 -6.29
C LEU A 95 7.59 4.52 -5.12
N ILE A 96 8.18 4.70 -3.94
CA ILE A 96 7.81 3.91 -2.76
C ILE A 96 6.36 4.17 -2.36
N PRO A 97 5.97 5.39 -1.94
CA PRO A 97 4.59 5.64 -1.58
C PRO A 97 3.65 5.47 -2.78
N GLY A 98 4.10 5.72 -4.01
CA GLY A 98 3.33 5.49 -5.23
C GLY A 98 2.96 4.03 -5.45
N VAL A 99 3.91 3.10 -5.31
CA VAL A 99 3.64 1.65 -5.44
C VAL A 99 2.75 1.17 -4.29
N VAL A 100 3.01 1.62 -3.06
CA VAL A 100 2.18 1.24 -1.90
C VAL A 100 0.73 1.72 -2.09
N ALA A 101 0.54 2.96 -2.55
CA ALA A 101 -0.77 3.52 -2.88
C ALA A 101 -1.47 2.72 -3.98
N ALA A 102 -0.79 2.42 -5.09
CA ALA A 102 -1.34 1.67 -6.20
C ALA A 102 -1.80 0.26 -5.78
N ILE A 103 -0.95 -0.46 -5.02
CA ILE A 103 -1.30 -1.78 -4.48
C ILE A 103 -2.51 -1.67 -3.56
N GLY A 104 -2.51 -0.71 -2.64
CA GLY A 104 -3.63 -0.48 -1.72
C GLY A 104 -4.95 -0.25 -2.45
N ILE A 105 -4.95 0.57 -3.50
CA ILE A 105 -6.13 0.85 -4.32
C ILE A 105 -6.63 -0.43 -4.98
N LEU A 106 -5.74 -1.17 -5.67
CA LEU A 106 -6.09 -2.39 -6.38
C LEU A 106 -6.68 -3.45 -5.45
N VAL A 107 -6.06 -3.67 -4.29
CA VAL A 107 -6.54 -4.64 -3.30
C VAL A 107 -7.87 -4.19 -2.70
N THR A 108 -8.01 -2.92 -2.32
CA THR A 108 -9.27 -2.38 -1.79
C THR A 108 -10.42 -2.56 -2.79
N ILE A 109 -10.21 -2.22 -4.07
CA ILE A 109 -11.21 -2.41 -5.13
C ILE A 109 -11.56 -3.89 -5.26
N GLN A 110 -10.56 -4.78 -5.27
CA GLN A 110 -10.80 -6.21 -5.39
C GLN A 110 -11.61 -6.75 -4.20
N ASN A 111 -11.29 -6.34 -2.97
CA ASN A 111 -12.02 -6.74 -1.78
C ASN A 111 -13.46 -6.21 -1.79
N ILE A 112 -13.67 -4.94 -2.19
CA ILE A 112 -15.02 -4.38 -2.37
C ILE A 112 -15.81 -5.18 -3.41
N ARG A 113 -15.19 -5.60 -4.52
CA ARG A 113 -15.86 -6.45 -5.51
C ARG A 113 -16.28 -7.78 -4.92
N VAL A 114 -15.42 -8.44 -4.15
CA VAL A 114 -15.76 -9.69 -3.44
C VAL A 114 -16.88 -9.46 -2.45
N LEU A 115 -16.88 -8.33 -1.75
CA LEU A 115 -17.93 -7.95 -0.82
C LEU A 115 -19.26 -7.66 -1.53
N GLY A 116 -19.23 -7.07 -2.73
CA GLY A 116 -20.42 -6.72 -3.52
C GLY A 116 -21.10 -7.92 -4.20
N VAL A 117 -20.38 -9.04 -4.38
CA VAL A 117 -21.00 -10.28 -4.85
C VAL A 117 -21.87 -10.85 -3.73
N LYS A 118 -23.19 -10.89 -3.95
CA LYS A 118 -24.15 -11.53 -3.05
C LYS A 118 -23.87 -13.04 -3.03
N SER A 119 -23.54 -13.55 -1.85
CA SER A 119 -23.45 -14.98 -1.52
C SER A 119 -24.83 -15.55 -1.22
#